data_AF-A0A527D5W3-F1
#
_entry.id   AF-A0A527D5W3-F1
#
_cell.length_a   1.000
_cell.length_b   1.000
_cell.length_c   1.000
_cell.angle_alpha   90.00
_cell.angle_beta   90.00
_cell.angle_gamma   90.00
#
_symmetry.space_group_name_H-M   'P 1'
#
loop_
_entity.id
_entity.type
_entity.pdbx_description
1 polymer ?
#
loop_
_entity_poly.entity_id
_entity_poly.type
_entity_poly.pdbx_seq_one_letter_code
_entity_poly.pdbx_strand_id
1 'polypeptide(L)'
;MTQAKNGDTVRINYNGRLADGTQFDSSGSEPLQFTLGEGQVISGLETHVEGMEVGARSTVTVPADAAYGPRRPEAVVTIERAKVPDNINVDIGTRLQVRT
;
A
#
# COMPACT_ATOMS: atom_id res chain seq x y z
N MET A 1 -23.31 -17.02 9.56
CA MET A 1 -21.95 -16.70 9.08
C MET A 1 -21.78 -15.20 9.18
N THR A 2 -20.66 -14.71 9.72
CA THR A 2 -20.44 -13.28 9.96
C THR A 2 -19.80 -12.68 8.71
N GLN A 3 -20.51 -11.77 8.05
CA GLN A 3 -20.00 -10.99 6.92
C GLN A 3 -19.53 -9.62 7.42
N ALA A 4 -18.43 -9.12 6.85
CA ALA A 4 -17.92 -7.80 7.13
C ALA A 4 -18.83 -6.71 6.53
N LYS A 5 -19.13 -5.67 7.31
CA LYS A 5 -19.94 -4.51 6.88
C LYS A 5 -19.34 -3.21 7.43
N ASN A 6 -19.77 -2.08 6.90
CA ASN A 6 -19.30 -0.77 7.36
C ASN A 6 -19.52 -0.57 8.87
N GLY A 7 -18.49 -0.03 9.52
CA GLY A 7 -18.40 0.14 10.97
C GLY A 7 -17.81 -1.06 11.71
N ASP A 8 -17.64 -2.22 11.07
CA ASP A 8 -17.01 -3.37 11.71
C ASP A 8 -15.49 -3.20 11.77
N THR A 9 -14.89 -3.65 12.88
CA THR A 9 -13.44 -3.82 12.98
C THR A 9 -13.04 -5.16 12.38
N VAL A 10 -12.27 -5.13 11.29
CA VAL A 10 -11.81 -6.31 10.57
C VAL A 10 -10.32 -6.53 10.83
N ARG A 11 -9.92 -7.81 10.89
CA ARG A 11 -8.51 -8.22 10.94
C ARG A 11 -8.22 -9.12 9.75
N ILE A 12 -7.22 -8.76 8.94
CA ILE A 12 -6.81 -9.53 7.77
C ILE A 12 -5.33 -9.87 7.82
N ASN A 13 -5.01 -11.08 7.35
CA ASN A 13 -3.66 -11.42 6.93
C ASN A 13 -3.57 -11.21 5.41
N TYR A 14 -2.58 -10.46 4.94
CA TYR A 14 -2.46 -10.13 3.53
C TYR A 14 -1.01 -10.11 3.05
N ASN A 15 -0.85 -10.26 1.73
CA ASN A 15 0.42 -10.09 1.04
C ASN A 15 0.18 -9.19 -0.18
N GLY A 16 0.86 -8.04 -0.23
CA GLY A 16 0.82 -7.10 -1.34
C GLY A 16 1.93 -7.38 -2.34
N ARG A 17 1.57 -7.64 -3.59
CA ARG A 17 2.51 -7.85 -4.70
C ARG A 17 2.20 -6.94 -5.86
N LEU A 18 3.25 -6.46 -6.53
CA LEU A 18 3.14 -5.78 -7.82
C LEU A 18 2.84 -6.80 -8.93
N ALA A 19 2.44 -6.32 -10.10
CA ALA A 19 2.13 -7.16 -11.26
C ALA A 19 3.32 -8.01 -11.74
N ASP A 20 4.55 -7.56 -11.45
CA ASP A 20 5.79 -8.29 -11.74
C ASP A 20 6.14 -9.36 -10.67
N GLY A 21 5.31 -9.52 -9.64
CA GLY A 21 5.49 -10.48 -8.55
C GLY A 21 6.29 -9.96 -7.36
N THR A 22 6.89 -8.76 -7.46
CA THR A 22 7.64 -8.12 -6.38
C THR A 22 6.72 -7.84 -5.21
N GLN A 23 7.06 -8.36 -4.03
CA GLN A 23 6.34 -8.05 -2.81
C GLN A 23 6.67 -6.62 -2.37
N PHE A 24 5.65 -5.80 -2.20
CA PHE A 24 5.81 -4.43 -1.71
C PHE A 24 5.38 -4.27 -0.25
N ASP A 25 4.45 -5.11 0.22
CA ASP A 25 3.95 -5.07 1.61
C ASP A 25 3.43 -6.44 2.07
N SER A 26 3.31 -6.64 3.37
CA SER A 26 2.72 -7.83 4.00
C SER A 26 2.38 -7.54 5.46
N SER A 27 1.28 -8.13 5.94
CA SER A 27 0.96 -8.11 7.38
C SER A 27 1.95 -8.93 8.22
N GLY A 28 2.75 -9.81 7.60
CA GLY A 28 3.69 -10.66 8.33
C GLY A 28 2.97 -11.55 9.35
N SER A 29 3.44 -11.51 10.61
CA SER A 29 2.86 -12.28 11.72
C SER A 29 1.66 -11.61 12.40
N GLU A 30 1.49 -10.30 12.25
CA GLU A 30 0.44 -9.54 12.92
C GLU A 30 -0.63 -9.12 11.91
N PRO A 31 -1.88 -9.56 12.06
CA PRO A 31 -2.96 -9.17 11.16
C PRO A 31 -3.13 -7.64 11.13
N LEU A 32 -3.33 -7.09 9.94
CA LEU A 32 -3.73 -5.70 9.80
C LEU A 32 -5.15 -5.54 10.35
N GLN A 33 -5.31 -4.65 11.32
CA GLN A 33 -6.61 -4.29 11.88
C GLN A 33 -7.04 -2.92 11.35
N PHE A 34 -8.26 -2.81 10.86
CA PHE A 34 -8.86 -1.56 10.42
C PHE A 34 -10.39 -1.60 10.57
N THR A 35 -11.02 -0.44 10.58
CA THR A 35 -12.47 -0.27 10.57
C THR A 35 -12.95 -0.12 9.13
N LEU A 36 -13.91 -0.94 8.72
CA LEU A 36 -14.51 -0.85 7.38
C LEU A 36 -15.36 0.42 7.27
N GLY A 37 -15.22 1.19 6.19
CA GLY A 37 -15.95 2.43 5.95
C GLY A 37 -15.20 3.71 6.35
N GLU A 38 -14.03 3.61 7.00
CA GLU A 38 -13.29 4.78 7.52
C GLU A 38 -12.15 5.26 6.62
N GLY A 39 -11.88 4.59 5.50
CA GLY A 39 -10.78 4.97 4.60
C GLY A 39 -9.39 4.83 5.22
N GLN A 40 -9.25 3.92 6.21
CA GLN A 40 -7.97 3.63 6.87
C GLN A 40 -7.02 2.82 5.98
N VAL A 41 -7.57 2.14 4.97
CA VAL A 41 -6.82 1.37 3.97
C VAL A 41 -7.19 1.85 2.58
N ILE A 42 -6.51 1.32 1.56
CA ILE A 42 -6.83 1.64 0.17
C ILE A 42 -8.29 1.26 -0.15
N SER A 43 -9.00 2.13 -0.89
CA SER A 43 -10.44 1.97 -1.14
C SER A 43 -10.78 0.67 -1.86
N GLY A 44 -9.92 0.19 -2.75
CA GLY A 44 -10.12 -1.09 -3.43
C GLY A 44 -9.99 -2.31 -2.52
N LEU A 45 -9.19 -2.23 -1.45
CA LEU A 45 -9.12 -3.29 -0.45
C LEU A 45 -10.36 -3.27 0.45
N GLU A 46 -10.79 -2.08 0.86
CA GLU A 46 -11.99 -1.91 1.69
C GLU A 46 -13.25 -2.44 0.97
N THR A 47 -13.44 -2.02 -0.28
CA THR A 47 -14.54 -2.49 -1.15
C THR A 47 -14.51 -4.01 -1.33
N HIS A 48 -13.30 -4.60 -1.43
CA HIS A 48 -13.16 -6.05 -1.61
C HIS A 48 -13.48 -6.83 -0.33
N VAL A 49 -13.17 -6.26 0.83
CA VAL A 49 -13.43 -6.88 2.15
C VAL A 49 -14.90 -6.76 2.54
N GLU A 50 -15.61 -5.74 2.06
CA GLU A 50 -17.05 -5.60 2.27
C GLU A 50 -17.82 -6.84 1.77
N GLY A 51 -18.63 -7.43 2.65
CA GLY A 51 -19.38 -8.66 2.37
C GLY A 51 -18.55 -9.95 2.44
N MET A 52 -17.24 -9.89 2.68
CA MET A 52 -16.45 -11.11 2.91
C MET A 52 -16.82 -11.79 4.21
N GLU A 53 -16.82 -13.13 4.18
CA GLU A 53 -17.04 -13.96 5.37
C GLU A 53 -15.75 -14.16 6.16
N VAL A 54 -15.87 -14.23 7.49
CA VAL A 54 -14.73 -14.55 8.37
C VAL A 54 -14.12 -15.90 7.99
N GLY A 55 -12.81 -15.90 7.75
CA GLY A 55 -12.04 -17.09 7.35
C GLY A 55 -11.94 -17.31 5.85
N ALA A 56 -12.67 -16.54 5.04
CA ALA A 56 -12.51 -16.56 3.59
C ALA A 56 -11.12 -16.07 3.16
N ARG A 57 -10.66 -16.56 2.01
CA ARG A 57 -9.43 -16.12 1.35
C ARG A 57 -9.74 -15.77 -0.09
N SER A 58 -9.16 -14.68 -0.57
CA SER A 58 -9.36 -14.19 -1.92
C SER A 58 -8.14 -13.42 -2.39
N THR A 59 -7.97 -13.34 -3.71
CA THR A 59 -6.98 -12.48 -4.35
C THR A 59 -7.72 -11.41 -5.14
N VAL A 60 -7.31 -10.15 -4.98
CA VAL A 60 -7.89 -9.00 -5.68
C VAL A 60 -6.77 -8.21 -6.34
N THR A 61 -7.00 -7.80 -7.59
CA THR A 61 -6.15 -6.84 -8.27
C THR A 61 -6.79 -5.47 -8.13
N VAL A 62 -6.14 -4.56 -7.40
CA VAL A 62 -6.64 -3.21 -7.18
C VAL A 62 -5.96 -2.26 -8.18
N PRO A 63 -6.73 -1.53 -9.02
CA PRO A 63 -6.15 -0.55 -9.93
C PRO A 63 -5.52 0.61 -9.16
N ALA A 64 -4.54 1.29 -9.76
CA ALA A 64 -3.79 2.37 -9.10
C ALA A 64 -4.70 3.44 -8.50
N ASP A 65 -5.77 3.85 -9.20
CA ASP A 65 -6.71 4.89 -8.77
C ASP A 65 -7.51 4.51 -7.50
N ALA A 66 -7.65 3.21 -7.20
CA ALA A 66 -8.27 2.69 -5.98
C ALA A 66 -7.23 2.18 -4.96
N ALA A 67 -5.94 2.42 -5.23
CA ALA A 67 -4.80 2.06 -4.38
C ALA A 67 -4.02 3.32 -3.97
N TYR A 68 -2.82 3.50 -4.52
CA TYR A 68 -1.90 4.60 -4.16
C TYR A 68 -1.92 5.77 -5.17
N GLY A 69 -2.79 5.69 -6.17
CA GLY A 69 -2.93 6.65 -7.26
C GLY A 69 -1.93 6.45 -8.40
N PRO A 70 -2.10 7.21 -9.49
CA PRO A 70 -1.18 7.20 -10.61
C PRO A 70 0.17 7.81 -10.24
N ARG A 71 1.18 7.54 -11.07
CA ARG A 71 2.49 8.21 -10.95
C ARG A 71 2.30 9.71 -11.05
N ARG A 72 2.82 10.45 -10.06
CA ARG A 72 2.78 11.90 -9.97
C ARG A 72 4.03 12.52 -10.61
N PRO A 73 3.95 13.13 -11.80
CA PRO A 73 5.10 13.78 -12.43
C PRO A 73 5.70 14.90 -11.56
N GLU A 74 4.85 15.58 -10.78
CA GLU A 74 5.24 16.64 -9.85
C GLU A 74 6.06 16.13 -8.65
N ALA A 75 5.97 14.83 -8.33
CA ALA A 75 6.81 14.21 -7.31
C ALA A 75 8.22 13.87 -7.82
N VAL A 76 8.51 14.14 -9.10
CA VAL A 76 9.82 13.93 -9.71
C VAL A 76 10.60 15.23 -9.65
N VAL A 77 11.63 15.27 -8.81
CA VAL A 77 12.47 16.45 -8.62
C VAL A 77 13.85 16.22 -9.21
N THR A 78 14.31 17.17 -10.02
CA THR A 78 15.71 17.24 -10.43
C THR A 78 16.47 18.13 -9.45
N ILE A 79 17.46 17.55 -8.78
CA ILE A 79 18.34 18.27 -7.86
C ILE A 79 19.73 18.41 -8.47
N GLU A 80 20.37 19.55 -8.24
CA GLU A 80 21.76 19.73 -8.62
C GLU A 80 22.66 18.83 -7.76
N ARG A 81 23.62 18.14 -8.38
CA ARG A 81 24.54 17.24 -7.68
C ARG A 81 25.28 17.95 -6.53
N ALA A 82 25.63 19.22 -6.71
CA ALA A 82 26.31 20.03 -5.70
C ALA A 82 25.49 20.24 -4.40
N LYS A 83 24.17 20.05 -4.45
CA LYS A 83 23.29 20.13 -3.28
C LYS A 83 23.21 18.80 -2.50
N VAL A 84 23.74 17.72 -3.06
CA VAL A 84 23.81 16.41 -2.41
C VAL A 84 25.19 16.28 -1.77
N PRO A 85 25.28 16.02 -0.45
CA PRO A 85 26.54 15.78 0.23
C PRO A 85 27.39 14.70 -0.46
N ASP A 86 28.69 14.94 -0.58
CA ASP A 86 29.62 14.06 -1.31
C ASP A 86 29.74 12.65 -0.71
N ASN A 87 29.37 12.49 0.56
CA ASN A 87 29.37 11.21 1.27
C ASN A 87 28.13 10.34 1.00
N ILE A 88 27.20 10.76 0.13
CA ILE A 88 26.00 10.00 -0.21
C ILE A 88 26.20 9.26 -1.54
N ASN A 89 25.92 7.96 -1.55
CA ASN A 89 25.85 7.19 -2.79
C ASN A 89 24.60 7.60 -3.59
N VAL A 90 24.79 7.94 -4.87
CA VAL A 90 23.71 8.33 -5.80
C VAL A 90 23.62 7.42 -7.03
N ASP A 91 24.08 6.17 -6.90
CA ASP A 91 23.91 5.16 -7.93
C ASP A 91 22.44 4.97 -8.30
N ILE A 92 22.17 4.62 -9.56
CA ILE A 92 20.82 4.40 -10.08
C ILE A 92 20.11 3.33 -9.22
N GLY A 93 18.92 3.67 -8.73
CA GLY A 93 18.11 2.79 -7.88
C GLY A 93 18.37 2.94 -6.38
N THR A 94 19.34 3.76 -5.97
CA THR A 94 19.55 4.10 -4.55
C THR A 94 18.31 4.78 -3.98
N ARG A 95 17.83 4.30 -2.84
CA ARG A 95 16.74 4.94 -2.09
C ARG A 95 17.33 5.99 -1.15
N LEU A 96 16.92 7.24 -1.34
CA LEU A 96 17.34 8.37 -0.51
C LEU A 96 16.12 8.97 0.17
N GLN A 97 16.29 9.39 1.42
CA GLN A 97 15.27 10.14 2.14
C GLN A 97 15.59 11.63 2.08
N VAL A 98 14.70 12.39 1.46
CA VAL A 98 14.78 13.85 1.44
C VAL A 98 13.94 14.38 2.59
N ARG A 99 14.52 15.26 3.40
CA ARG A 99 13.77 16.09 4.35
C ARG A 99 13.65 17.47 3.71
N THR A 100 12.43 17.82 3.30
CA THR A 100 12.06 19.16 2.84
C THR A 100 11.75 20.07 4.01
#